data_AF-A0A6A4F5P6-F1
#
_entry.id   AF-A0A6A4F5P6-F1
#
_cell.length_a   1.000
_cell.length_b   1.000
_cell.length_c   1.000
_cell.angle_alpha   90.00
_cell.angle_beta   90.00
_cell.angle_gamma   90.00
#
_symmetry.space_group_name_H-M   'P 1'
#
loop_
_entity.id
_entity.type
_entity.pdbx_description
1 polymer ?
#
loop_
_entity_poly.entity_id
_entity_poly.type
_entity_poly.pdbx_seq_one_letter_code
_entity_poly.pdbx_strand_id
1 'polypeptide(L)' 'MELHGEEEVPHDFVIPSETPWDEKIWGVRLGLIVARNPQFTPRKC' A
#
# COMPACT_ATOMS: atom_id res chain seq x y z
N MET A 1 -10.60 -2.57 -20.89
CA MET A 1 -9.61 -3.32 -20.07
C MET A 1 -9.03 -2.30 -19.13
N GLU A 2 -9.48 -2.34 -17.89
CA GLU A 2 -9.21 -1.33 -16.88
C GLU A 2 -7.70 -1.26 -16.57
N LEU A 3 -7.10 -0.10 -16.87
CA LEU A 3 -5.82 0.31 -16.31
C LEU A 3 -6.07 0.56 -14.83
N HIS A 4 -5.84 -0.46 -13.98
CA HIS A 4 -5.61 -0.19 -12.57
C HIS A 4 -4.26 0.51 -12.52
N GLY A 5 -4.32 1.84 -12.39
CA GLY A 5 -3.14 2.68 -12.30
C GLY A 5 -2.20 2.08 -11.27
N GLU A 6 -0.95 1.92 -11.67
CA GLU A 6 0.19 1.66 -10.80
C GLU A 6 0.45 2.88 -9.91
N GLU A 7 -0.59 3.32 -9.18
CA GLU A 7 -0.51 4.46 -8.28
C GLU A 7 0.33 4.02 -7.07
N GLU A 8 1.40 4.76 -6.84
CA GLU A 8 2.33 4.50 -5.77
C GLU A 8 1.61 4.61 -4.42
N VAL A 9 1.72 3.58 -3.59
CA VAL A 9 1.18 3.63 -2.23
C VAL A 9 1.96 4.68 -1.44
N PRO A 10 1.31 5.71 -0.87
CA PRO A 10 2.01 6.72 -0.07
C PRO A 10 2.81 6.08 1.07
N HIS A 11 4.03 6.56 1.32
CA HIS A 11 4.92 5.97 2.32
C HIS A 11 4.33 5.96 3.74
N ASP A 12 3.56 6.97 4.07
CA ASP A 12 2.88 7.14 5.36
C ASP A 12 1.49 6.51 5.40
N PHE A 13 1.06 5.81 4.33
CA PHE A 13 -0.24 5.16 4.29
C PHE A 13 -0.39 4.16 5.45
N VAL A 14 -1.44 4.37 6.24
CA VAL A 14 -1.84 3.56 7.39
C VAL A 14 -3.19 2.93 7.08
N ILE A 15 -3.32 1.63 7.33
CA ILE A 15 -4.60 0.93 7.17
C ILE A 15 -5.60 1.48 8.21
N PRO A 16 -6.76 2.01 7.76
CA PRO A 16 -7.76 2.57 8.66
C PRO A 16 -8.48 1.48 9.45
N SER A 17 -9.00 1.84 10.62
CA SER A 17 -9.73 0.94 11.50
C SER A 17 -11.18 0.75 11.10
N GLU A 18 -11.41 0.39 9.84
CA GLU A 18 -12.74 0.25 9.25
C GLU A 18 -12.78 -0.85 8.19
N THR A 19 -14.00 -1.29 7.86
CA THR A 19 -14.22 -2.22 6.74
C THR A 19 -13.78 -1.55 5.43
N PRO A 20 -13.17 -2.26 4.47
CA PRO A 20 -13.09 -3.73 4.34
C PRO A 20 -11.87 -4.38 5.02
N TRP A 21 -11.06 -3.62 5.76
CA TRP A 21 -9.81 -4.15 6.31
C TRP A 21 -10.07 -5.02 7.53
N ASP A 22 -9.34 -6.14 7.62
CA ASP A 22 -9.36 -6.99 8.82
C ASP A 22 -8.87 -6.21 10.04
N GLU A 23 -9.52 -6.39 11.19
CA GLU A 23 -9.16 -5.69 12.43
C GLU A 23 -7.70 -5.93 12.85
N LYS A 24 -7.15 -7.10 12.53
CA LYS A 24 -5.78 -7.50 12.85
C LYS A 24 -4.71 -6.66 12.13
N ILE A 25 -5.07 -5.97 11.06
CA ILE A 25 -4.15 -5.16 10.24
C ILE A 25 -4.44 -3.66 10.33
N TRP A 26 -5.41 -3.25 11.16
CA TRP A 26 -5.67 -1.85 11.41
C TRP A 26 -4.44 -1.17 12.04
N GLY A 27 -4.17 0.07 11.62
CA GLY A 27 -3.01 0.84 12.08
C GLY A 27 -1.67 0.41 11.48
N VAL A 28 -1.63 -0.63 10.64
CA VAL A 28 -0.41 -1.06 9.95
C VAL A 28 0.01 0.03 8.95
N ARG A 29 1.27 0.46 9.03
CA ARG A 29 1.91 1.38 8.06
C ARG A 29 2.26 0.64 6.77
N LEU A 30 1.23 0.32 5.99
CA LEU A 30 1.39 -0.43 4.74
C LEU A 30 2.31 0.28 3.75
N GLY A 31 2.28 1.62 3.69
CA GLY A 31 3.20 2.41 2.86
C GLY A 31 4.68 2.09 3.11
N LEU A 32 5.06 1.96 4.38
CA LEU A 32 6.42 1.60 4.79
C LEU A 32 6.77 0.15 4.43
N ILE A 33 5.80 -0.77 4.54
CA ILE A 33 6.00 -2.18 4.18
C ILE A 33 6.22 -2.31 2.68
N VAL A 34 5.40 -1.64 1.89
CA VAL A 34 5.46 -1.62 0.43
C VAL A 34 6.78 -0.99 -0.04
N ALA A 35 7.19 0.14 0.53
CA ALA A 35 8.47 0.79 0.20
C ALA A 35 9.71 -0.08 0.49
N ARG A 36 9.59 -1.03 1.42
CA ARG A 36 10.66 -1.98 1.76
C ARG A 36 10.61 -3.27 0.95
N ASN A 37 9.56 -3.47 0.16
CA ASN A 37 9.44 -4.64 -0.68
C ASN A 37 10.21 -4.41 -2.00
N PRO A 38 11.36 -5.08 -2.24
CA PRO A 38 12.16 -4.88 -3.44
C PRO A 38 11.45 -5.30 -4.73
N GLN A 39 10.38 -6.09 -4.62
CA GLN A 39 9.52 -6.48 -5.75
C GLN A 39 8.54 -5.36 -6.13
N PHE A 40 8.22 -4.48 -5.19
CA PHE A 40 7.43 -3.27 -5.40
C PHE A 40 8.39 -2.10 -5.65
N THR A 41 9.22 -2.25 -6.68
CA THR A 41 9.94 -1.10 -7.22
C THR A 41 8.96 -0.36 -8.13
N PRO A 42 8.67 0.93 -7.87
CA PRO A 42 8.05 1.75 -8.90
C PRO A 42 8.91 1.56 -10.14
N ARG A 43 8.29 1.29 -11.29
CA ARG A 43 9.04 1.28 -12.53
C ARG A 43 9.70 2.64 -12.65
N LYS A 44 11.01 2.69 -12.42
CA LYS A 44 11.85 3.80 -12.82
C LYS A 44 11.69 3.93 -14.33
N CYS A 45 10.93 4.94 -14.75
CA CYS A 45 11.00 5.45 -16.11
C CYS A 45 12.42 5.95 -16.38
#